data_AF-A0A2V8EP82-F1
#
_entry.id   AF-A0A2V8EP82-F1
#
_cell.length_a   1.000
_cell.length_b   1.000
_cell.length_c   1.000
_cell.angle_alpha   90.00
_cell.angle_beta   90.00
_cell.angle_gamma   90.00
#
_symmetry.space_group_name_H-M   'P 1'
#
loop_
_entity.id
_entity.type
_entity.pdbx_description
1 polymer ?
#
loop_
_entity_poly.entity_id
_entity_poly.type
_entity_poly.pdbx_seq_one_letter_code
_entity_poly.pdbx_strand_id
1 'polypeptide(L)'
;MTMCATAGSHAATLREVRVLRWTFRRDADSVVCELGLNSDDSAYELRIAPPWNPTVATTELFDDAMSAFQRHAAIERLLVGDGWMLEGFESERVVRDA
;
A
#
# COMPACT_ATOMS: atom_id res chain seq x y z
N MET A 1 -35.85 22.51 -32.93
CA MET A 1 -35.69 21.35 -32.03
C MET A 1 -34.37 21.53 -31.30
N THR A 2 -34.42 21.99 -30.05
CA THR A 2 -33.23 22.25 -29.24
C THR A 2 -33.13 21.11 -28.23
N MET A 3 -32.07 20.32 -28.30
CA MET A 3 -31.80 19.24 -27.34
C MET A 3 -30.96 19.81 -26.20
N CYS A 4 -31.50 19.79 -24.99
CA CYS A 4 -30.74 20.10 -23.78
C CYS A 4 -29.85 18.90 -23.45
N ALA A 5 -28.53 19.08 -23.53
CA ALA A 5 -27.58 18.11 -23.01
C ALA A 5 -27.56 18.22 -21.48
N THR A 6 -28.11 17.21 -20.80
CA THR A 6 -27.90 17.01 -19.37
C THR A 6 -26.47 16.52 -19.18
N ALA A 7 -25.62 17.39 -18.64
CA ALA A 7 -24.32 16.99 -18.11
C ALA A 7 -24.57 16.03 -16.93
N GLY A 8 -24.40 14.73 -17.18
CA GLY A 8 -24.40 13.73 -16.13
C GLY A 8 -23.18 13.96 -15.24
N SER A 9 -23.38 14.67 -14.13
CA SER A 9 -22.40 14.74 -13.05
C SER A 9 -22.18 13.29 -12.58
N HIS A 10 -21.07 12.68 -12.96
CA HIS A 10 -20.64 11.44 -12.33
C HIS A 10 -20.38 11.81 -10.87
N ALA A 11 -21.27 11.39 -9.97
CA ALA A 11 -20.94 11.36 -8.56
C ALA A 11 -19.72 10.44 -8.46
N ALA A 12 -18.56 10.99 -8.10
CA ALA A 12 -17.38 10.18 -7.83
C ALA A 12 -17.79 9.17 -6.76
N THR A 13 -17.74 7.89 -7.12
CA THR A 13 -18.10 6.83 -6.17
C THR A 13 -16.93 6.74 -5.20
N LEU A 14 -17.08 7.30 -4.01
CA LEU A 14 -16.03 7.21 -2.99
C LEU A 14 -15.96 5.75 -2.53
N ARG A 15 -14.77 5.16 -2.61
CA ARG A 15 -14.51 3.80 -2.14
C ARG A 15 -13.53 3.80 -0.99
N GLU A 16 -13.81 2.99 0.02
CA GLU A 16 -12.92 2.77 1.15
C GLU A 16 -12.01 1.57 0.86
N VAL A 17 -10.71 1.82 0.75
CA VAL A 17 -9.69 0.78 0.68
C VAL A 17 -8.87 0.75 1.97
N ARG A 18 -8.21 -0.38 2.23
CA ARG A 18 -7.29 -0.50 3.37
C ARG A 18 -5.84 -0.44 2.89
N VAL A 19 -5.02 0.29 3.64
CA VAL A 19 -3.57 0.22 3.56
C VAL A 19 -3.07 -0.37 4.87
N LEU A 20 -2.31 -1.44 4.76
CA LEU A 20 -1.66 -2.12 5.87
C LEU A 20 -0.20 -1.67 5.91
N ARG A 21 0.28 -1.28 7.09
CA ARG A 21 1.63 -0.75 7.26
C ARG A 21 2.33 -1.46 8.40
N TRP A 22 3.54 -1.93 8.14
CA TRP A 22 4.43 -2.50 9.13
C TRP A 22 5.70 -1.67 9.20
N THR A 23 6.06 -1.27 10.42
CA THR A 23 7.30 -0.53 10.68
C THR A 23 8.27 -1.45 11.37
N PHE A 24 9.43 -1.66 10.76
CA PHE A 24 10.54 -2.41 11.31
C PHE A 24 11.63 -1.43 11.77
N ARG A 25 12.21 -1.66 12.95
CA ARG A 25 13.29 -0.83 13.48
C ARG A 25 14.52 -1.65 13.81
N ARG A 26 15.68 -1.06 13.56
CA ARG A 26 16.98 -1.53 14.03
C ARG A 26 17.83 -0.32 14.38
N ASP A 27 18.22 -0.19 15.64
CA ASP A 27 18.91 0.98 16.16
C ASP A 27 18.15 2.29 15.86
N ALA A 28 18.75 3.18 15.06
CA ALA A 28 18.17 4.44 14.61
C ALA A 28 17.49 4.36 13.24
N ASP A 29 17.55 3.21 12.57
CA ASP A 29 17.01 3.00 11.23
C ASP A 29 15.60 2.40 11.28
N SER A 30 14.75 2.81 10.33
CA SER A 30 13.39 2.27 10.15
C SER A 30 13.13 1.85 8.70
N VAL A 31 12.53 0.69 8.50
CA VAL A 31 11.97 0.25 7.22
C VAL A 31 10.45 0.21 7.33
N VAL A 32 9.75 0.77 6.35
CA VAL A 32 8.29 0.70 6.28
C VAL A 32 7.88 -0.15 5.10
N CYS A 33 7.08 -1.18 5.39
CA CYS A 33 6.41 -2.01 4.40
C CYS A 33 4.93 -1.64 4.36
N GLU A 34 4.42 -1.24 3.20
CA GLU A 34 3.00 -0.95 2.99
C GLU A 34 2.40 -1.92 1.99
N LEU A 35 1.25 -2.50 2.32
CA LEU A 35 0.45 -3.32 1.42
C LEU A 35 -0.94 -2.71 1.26
N GLY A 36 -1.36 -2.46 0.04
CA GLY A 36 -2.71 -1.99 -0.26
C GLY A 36 -3.06 -2.16 -1.74
N LEU A 37 -4.26 -1.77 -2.14
CA LEU A 37 -4.60 -1.70 -3.57
C LEU A 37 -3.95 -0.49 -4.23
N ASN A 38 -3.63 -0.59 -5.51
CA ASN A 38 -3.24 0.53 -6.35
C ASN A 38 -4.42 1.49 -6.62
N SER A 39 -4.17 2.60 -7.32
CA SER A 39 -5.16 3.68 -7.46
C SER A 39 -6.39 3.33 -8.30
N ASP A 40 -6.38 2.25 -9.07
CA ASP A 40 -7.51 1.77 -9.88
C ASP A 40 -8.04 0.40 -9.40
N ASP A 41 -7.56 -0.08 -8.25
CA ASP A 41 -7.91 -1.35 -7.61
C ASP A 41 -7.67 -2.59 -8.49
N SER A 42 -6.85 -2.49 -9.53
CA SER A 42 -6.52 -3.60 -10.42
C SER A 42 -5.44 -4.54 -9.87
N ALA A 43 -4.65 -4.07 -8.89
CA ALA A 43 -3.55 -4.84 -8.31
C ALA A 43 -3.28 -4.48 -6.85
N TYR A 44 -2.64 -5.41 -6.14
CA TYR A 44 -2.04 -5.17 -4.84
C TYR A 44 -0.63 -4.59 -5.03
N GLU A 45 -0.35 -3.50 -4.32
CA GLU A 45 0.95 -2.84 -4.25
C GLU A 45 1.60 -3.13 -2.90
N LEU A 46 2.79 -3.73 -2.94
CA LEU A 46 3.70 -3.80 -1.80
C LEU A 46 4.79 -2.75 -1.98
N ARG A 47 4.82 -1.73 -1.12
CA ARG A 47 5.83 -0.66 -1.14
C ARG A 47 6.77 -0.84 0.03
N ILE A 48 8.07 -0.71 -0.23
CA ILE A 48 9.12 -0.81 0.78
C ILE A 48 9.94 0.48 0.74
N ALA A 49 9.83 1.29 1.78
CA ALA A 49 10.60 2.52 1.93
C ALA A 49 11.86 2.26 2.78
N PRO A 50 13.07 2.42 2.23
CA PRO A 50 14.30 2.22 2.98
C PRO A 50 14.57 3.38 3.95
N PRO A 51 15.38 3.15 5.01
CA PRO A 51 15.60 4.12 6.09
C PRO A 51 16.25 5.42 5.61
N TRP A 52 17.15 5.31 4.64
CA TRP A 52 17.97 6.42 4.16
C TRP A 52 17.29 7.28 3.10
N ASN A 53 16.18 6.83 2.50
CA ASN A 53 15.50 7.58 1.45
C ASN A 53 14.04 7.11 1.21
N PRO A 54 13.04 7.70 1.87
CA PRO A 54 11.63 7.34 1.66
C PRO A 54 11.11 7.72 0.27
N THR A 55 11.83 8.53 -0.51
CA THR A 55 11.46 8.87 -1.90
C THR A 55 11.88 7.77 -2.89
N VAL A 56 12.76 6.84 -2.48
CA VAL A 56 13.15 5.67 -3.28
C VAL A 56 12.47 4.44 -2.68
N ALA A 57 11.14 4.41 -2.77
CA ALA A 57 10.37 3.23 -2.41
C ALA A 57 10.43 2.20 -3.55
N THR A 58 10.72 0.95 -3.22
CA THR A 58 10.53 -0.17 -4.16
C THR A 58 9.06 -0.55 -4.13
N THR A 59 8.40 -0.57 -5.28
CA THR A 59 7.01 -1.01 -5.42
C THR A 59 6.96 -2.31 -6.20
N GLU A 60 6.37 -3.34 -5.62
CA GLU A 60 6.05 -4.63 -6.26
C GLU A 60 4.53 -4.74 -6.47
N LEU A 61 4.10 -5.24 -7.63
CA LEU A 61 2.68 -5.43 -7.99
C LEU A 61 2.31 -6.91 -7.99
N PHE A 62 1.11 -7.20 -7.49
CA PHE A 62 0.54 -8.55 -7.44
C PHE A 62 -0.91 -8.52 -7.92
N ASP A 63 -1.30 -9.53 -8.67
CA ASP A 63 -2.68 -9.74 -9.14
C ASP A 63 -3.59 -10.34 -8.05
N ASP A 64 -3.00 -10.98 -7.03
CA ASP A 64 -3.74 -11.55 -5.92
C ASP A 64 -3.17 -11.18 -4.53
N ALA A 65 -4.06 -11.17 -3.54
CA ALA A 65 -3.72 -10.79 -2.17
C ALA A 65 -2.73 -11.78 -1.53
N MET A 66 -2.89 -13.07 -1.80
CA MET A 66 -2.10 -14.12 -1.16
C MET A 66 -0.64 -14.00 -1.56
N SER A 67 -0.34 -13.82 -2.85
CA SER A 67 1.01 -13.60 -3.35
C SER A 67 1.66 -12.36 -2.71
N ALA A 68 0.90 -11.27 -2.57
CA ALA A 68 1.40 -10.05 -1.92
C ALA A 68 1.72 -10.27 -0.44
N PHE A 69 0.86 -10.95 0.31
CA PHE A 69 1.11 -11.30 1.72
C PHE A 69 2.27 -12.29 1.89
N GLN A 70 2.41 -13.27 0.98
CA GLN A 70 3.54 -14.19 0.99
C GLN A 70 4.86 -13.44 0.76
N ARG A 71 4.86 -12.48 -0.17
CA ARG A 71 6.03 -11.63 -0.40
C ARG A 71 6.36 -10.80 0.84
N HIS A 72 5.36 -10.17 1.46
CA HIS A 72 5.53 -9.46 2.73
C HIS A 72 6.14 -10.35 3.81
N ALA A 73 5.60 -11.56 4.03
CA ALA A 73 6.11 -12.49 5.04
C ALA A 73 7.57 -12.93 4.74
N ALA A 74 7.94 -13.07 3.47
CA ALA A 74 9.31 -13.35 3.07
C ALA A 74 10.25 -12.19 3.40
N ILE A 75 9.83 -10.95 3.19
CA ILE A 75 10.60 -9.75 3.55
C ILE A 75 10.74 -9.63 5.06
N GLU A 76 9.64 -9.80 5.80
CA GLU A 76 9.65 -9.82 7.27
C GLU A 76 10.66 -10.83 7.80
N ARG A 77 10.66 -12.06 7.26
CA ARG A 77 11.61 -13.10 7.65
C ARG A 77 13.07 -12.69 7.41
N LEU A 78 13.36 -12.01 6.31
CA LEU A 78 14.71 -11.51 6.01
C LEU A 78 15.11 -10.41 6.98
N LEU A 79 14.24 -9.43 7.22
CA LEU A 79 14.47 -8.33 8.17
C LEU A 79 14.70 -8.87 9.59
N VAL A 80 13.83 -9.76 10.07
CA VAL A 80 14.00 -10.39 11.39
C VAL A 80 15.29 -11.21 11.46
N GLY A 81 15.65 -11.92 10.40
CA GLY A 81 16.92 -12.63 10.29
C GLY A 81 18.15 -11.71 10.38
N ASP A 82 18.03 -10.47 9.89
CA ASP A 82 19.07 -9.43 9.90
C ASP A 82 19.05 -8.55 11.17
N GLY A 83 18.28 -8.95 12.19
CA GLY A 83 18.22 -8.29 13.50
C GLY A 83 17.26 -7.09 13.58
N TRP A 84 16.37 -6.92 12.61
CA TRP A 84 15.29 -5.93 12.69
C TRP A 84 14.15 -6.46 13.57
N MET A 85 13.48 -5.54 14.27
CA MET A 85 12.30 -5.87 15.08
C MET A 85 11.07 -5.20 14.50
N LEU A 86 9.93 -5.90 14.52
CA LEU A 86 8.64 -5.28 14.23
C LEU A 86 8.29 -4.32 15.37
N GLU A 87 8.28 -3.02 15.06
CA GLU A 87 7.93 -1.97 16.02
C GLU A 87 6.42 -1.74 16.07
N GLY A 88 5.74 -1.82 14.93
CA GLY A 88 4.32 -1.50 14.88
C GLY A 88 3.63 -1.99 13.61
N PHE A 89 2.31 -2.12 13.73
CA PHE A 89 1.39 -2.41 12.64
C PHE A 89 0.21 -1.44 12.66
N GLU A 90 -0.16 -0.94 11.49
CA GLU A 90 -1.31 -0.07 11.29
C GLU A 90 -2.19 -0.60 10.16
N SER A 91 -3.52 -0.42 10.32
CA SER A 91 -4.49 -0.63 9.25
C SER A 91 -5.30 0.64 9.06
N GLU A 92 -4.94 1.40 8.03
CA GLU A 92 -5.53 2.68 7.69
C GLU A 92 -6.66 2.50 6.67
N ARG A 93 -7.77 3.22 6.86
CA ARG A 93 -8.82 3.34 5.83
C ARG A 93 -8.51 4.56 4.97
N VAL A 94 -8.40 4.37 3.67
CA VAL A 94 -8.18 5.44 2.70
C VAL A 94 -9.40 5.54 1.80
N VAL A 95 -9.95 6.75 1.68
CA VAL A 95 -11.04 7.04 0.75
C VAL A 95 -10.44 7.44 -0.59
N ARG A 96 -10.90 6.81 -1.68
CA ARG A 96 -10.44 7.11 -3.05
C ARG A 96 -11.62 7.38 -3.98
N ASP A 97 -11.36 8.19 -5.00
CA ASP A 97 -12.29 8.42 -6.11
C ASP A 97 -12.24 7.24 -7.08
N ALA A 98 -13.38 6.54 -7.28
CA ALA A 98 -13.56 5.47 -8.28
C ALA A 98 -13.37 5.93 -9.72
#